data_AF-A0A2N7HNB0-F1
#
_entry.id   AF-A0A2N7HNB0-F1
#
_cell.length_a   1.000
_cell.length_b   1.000
_cell.length_c   1.000
_cell.angle_alpha   90.00
_cell.angle_beta   90.00
_cell.angle_gamma   90.00
#
_symmetry.space_group_name_H-M   'P 1'
#
loop_
_entity.id
_entity.type
_entity.pdbx_description
1 polymer ?
#
loop_
_entity_poly.entity_id
_entity_poly.type
_entity_poly.pdbx_seq_one_letter_code
_entity_poly.pdbx_strand_id
1 'polypeptide(L)'
;MIINTPELTLLFRYIRVQVVSVLGGEPKHWHSDEELDEYLTNIDERMVCLLHDLLVMLDYVYTLKLNNIDLENEERDILDVAQELILAVKYLSQRDKCLEKWR
;
A
#
# COMPACT_ATOMS: atom_id res chain seq x y z
N MET A 1 -6.63 1.25 -12.72
CA MET A 1 -6.13 0.16 -13.57
C MET A 1 -6.40 -1.14 -12.83
N ILE A 2 -6.82 -2.21 -13.52
CA ILE A 2 -7.26 -3.45 -12.85
C ILE A 2 -6.01 -4.27 -12.49
N ILE A 3 -5.92 -4.70 -11.23
CA ILE A 3 -4.98 -5.74 -10.80
C ILE A 3 -5.38 -7.04 -11.49
N ASN A 4 -4.51 -7.57 -12.34
CA ASN A 4 -4.88 -8.69 -13.22
C ASN A 4 -4.31 -10.03 -12.74
N THR A 5 -3.47 -10.04 -11.72
CA THR A 5 -2.78 -11.25 -11.23
C THR A 5 -3.43 -11.81 -9.95
N PRO A 6 -4.20 -12.91 -10.02
CA PRO A 6 -4.80 -13.54 -8.83
C PRO A 6 -3.77 -13.99 -7.80
N GLU A 7 -2.57 -14.40 -8.24
CA GLU A 7 -1.47 -14.87 -7.38
C GLU A 7 -0.98 -13.81 -6.40
N LEU A 8 -1.13 -12.52 -6.73
CA LEU A 8 -0.72 -11.41 -5.87
C LEU A 8 -1.81 -10.96 -4.89
N THR A 9 -3.03 -11.47 -5.01
CA THR A 9 -4.17 -11.04 -4.19
C THR A 9 -3.87 -11.11 -2.69
N LEU A 10 -3.26 -12.20 -2.22
CA LEU A 10 -2.89 -12.38 -0.81
C LEU A 10 -1.79 -11.41 -0.36
N LEU A 11 -0.82 -11.12 -1.23
CA LEU A 11 0.22 -10.14 -0.94
C LEU A 11 -0.36 -8.73 -0.85
N PHE A 12 -1.22 -8.36 -1.79
CA PHE A 12 -1.84 -7.03 -1.84
C PHE A 12 -2.74 -6.81 -0.63
N ARG A 13 -3.53 -7.83 -0.26
CA ARG A 13 -4.31 -7.84 0.97
C ARG A 13 -3.41 -7.68 2.20
N TYR A 14 -2.30 -8.42 2.25
CA TYR A 14 -1.36 -8.34 3.36
C TYR A 14 -0.78 -6.93 3.51
N ILE A 15 -0.34 -6.30 2.42
CA ILE A 15 0.20 -4.93 2.43
C ILE A 15 -0.85 -3.95 2.96
N ARG A 16 -2.10 -3.98 2.44
CA ARG A 16 -3.21 -3.15 2.96
C ARG A 16 -3.38 -3.29 4.46
N VAL A 17 -3.48 -4.53 4.94
CA VAL A 17 -3.64 -4.85 6.37
C VAL A 17 -2.50 -4.29 7.21
N GLN A 18 -1.24 -4.41 6.74
CA GLN A 18 -0.09 -3.87 7.48
C GLN A 18 -0.12 -2.34 7.54
N VAL A 19 -0.42 -1.67 6.42
CA VAL A 19 -0.51 -0.20 6.39
C VAL A 19 -1.59 0.29 7.35
N VAL A 20 -2.80 -0.29 7.28
CA VAL A 20 -3.91 0.05 8.19
C VAL A 20 -3.52 -0.19 9.65
N SER A 21 -2.91 -1.33 9.97
CA SER A 21 -2.50 -1.66 11.34
C SER A 21 -1.46 -0.68 11.89
N VAL A 22 -0.47 -0.28 11.09
CA VAL A 22 0.56 0.68 11.51
C VAL A 22 -0.02 2.07 11.75
N LEU A 23 -1.08 2.43 11.03
CA LEU A 23 -1.80 3.70 11.19
C LEU A 23 -2.86 3.67 12.31
N GLY A 24 -2.86 2.62 13.14
CA GLY A 24 -3.75 2.52 14.31
C GLY A 24 -5.11 1.89 14.01
N GLY A 25 -5.32 1.36 12.82
CA GLY A 25 -6.52 0.62 12.47
C GLY A 25 -6.51 -0.80 13.04
N GLU A 26 -7.69 -1.40 13.15
CA GLU A 26 -7.86 -2.79 13.56
C GLU A 26 -8.43 -3.64 12.42
N PRO A 27 -7.61 -3.99 11.41
CA PRO A 27 -8.09 -4.78 10.28
C PRO A 27 -8.56 -6.15 10.77
N LYS A 28 -9.77 -6.55 10.37
CA LYS A 28 -10.35 -7.85 10.67
C LYS A 28 -10.38 -8.69 9.40
N HIS A 29 -10.45 -10.01 9.56
CA HIS A 29 -10.42 -10.93 8.42
C HIS A 29 -11.65 -10.80 7.50
N TRP A 30 -12.78 -10.29 8.03
CA TRP A 30 -14.00 -10.05 7.26
C TRP A 30 -14.03 -8.68 6.57
N HIS A 31 -13.10 -7.77 6.86
CA HIS A 31 -13.09 -6.48 6.17
C HIS A 31 -12.74 -6.69 4.70
N SER A 32 -13.43 -6.00 3.78
CA SER A 32 -13.08 -6.02 2.36
C SER A 32 -11.82 -5.18 2.08
N ASP A 33 -11.27 -5.24 0.86
CA ASP A 33 -10.15 -4.36 0.47
C ASP A 33 -10.62 -2.91 0.38
N GLU A 34 -11.84 -2.69 -0.08
CA GLU A 34 -12.49 -1.38 -0.16
C GLU A 34 -12.68 -0.76 1.21
N GLU A 35 -13.08 -1.54 2.22
CA GLU A 35 -13.22 -1.05 3.60
C GLU A 35 -11.86 -0.64 4.21
N LEU A 36 -10.78 -1.34 3.84
CA LEU A 36 -9.42 -0.93 4.25
C LEU A 36 -8.99 0.35 3.52
N ASP A 37 -9.24 0.45 2.22
CA ASP A 37 -8.91 1.63 1.43
C ASP A 37 -9.74 2.85 1.89
N GLU A 38 -11.00 2.67 2.30
CA GLU A 38 -11.83 3.72 2.89
C GLU A 38 -11.25 4.21 4.23
N TYR A 39 -10.80 3.31 5.10
CA TYR A 39 -10.11 3.69 6.33
C TYR A 39 -8.87 4.55 6.03
N LEU A 40 -8.05 4.15 5.07
CA LEU A 40 -6.85 4.90 4.67
C LEU A 40 -7.21 6.28 4.09
N THR A 41 -8.26 6.35 3.27
CA THR A 41 -8.78 7.61 2.70
C THR A 41 -9.18 8.59 3.80
N ASN A 42 -9.83 8.10 4.86
CA ASN A 42 -10.23 8.92 6.01
C ASN A 42 -9.04 9.48 6.81
N ILE A 43 -7.88 8.82 6.76
CA ILE A 43 -6.65 9.33 7.38
C ILE A 43 -5.96 10.36 6.49
N ASP A 44 -5.74 9.99 5.22
CA ASP A 44 -5.09 10.81 4.21
C ASP A 44 -5.34 10.18 2.82
N GLU A 45 -6.03 10.89 1.92
CA GLU A 45 -6.32 10.42 0.56
C GLU A 45 -5.06 10.02 -0.22
N ARG A 46 -3.92 10.70 0.02
CA ARG A 46 -2.65 10.37 -0.65
C ARG A 46 -2.17 8.96 -0.32
N MET A 47 -2.52 8.42 0.85
CA MET A 47 -2.12 7.07 1.24
C MET A 47 -2.70 6.00 0.33
N VAL A 48 -3.96 6.16 -0.09
CA VAL A 48 -4.60 5.22 -1.00
C VAL A 48 -4.01 5.32 -2.38
N CYS A 49 -3.69 6.53 -2.86
CA CYS A 49 -3.00 6.70 -4.13
C CYS A 49 -1.64 6.00 -4.15
N LEU A 50 -0.78 6.25 -3.16
CA LEU A 50 0.55 5.62 -3.06
C LEU A 50 0.46 4.10 -2.93
N LEU A 51 -0.50 3.61 -2.14
CA LEU A 51 -0.71 2.18 -1.99
C LEU A 51 -1.15 1.57 -3.32
N HIS A 52 -2.17 2.14 -3.96
CA HIS A 52 -2.66 1.66 -5.26
C HIS A 52 -1.55 1.67 -6.32
N ASP A 53 -0.74 2.72 -6.39
CA ASP A 53 0.40 2.80 -7.32
C ASP A 53 1.40 1.67 -7.08
N LEU A 54 1.76 1.40 -5.81
CA LEU A 54 2.63 0.28 -5.47
C LEU A 54 2.05 -1.07 -5.92
N LEU A 55 0.77 -1.34 -5.62
CA LEU A 55 0.12 -2.60 -5.99
C LEU A 55 0.07 -2.80 -7.51
N VAL A 56 -0.25 -1.73 -8.23
CA VAL A 56 -0.26 -1.70 -9.68
C VAL A 56 1.12 -1.98 -10.26
N MET A 57 2.17 -1.35 -9.75
CA MET A 57 3.53 -1.56 -10.27
C MET A 57 4.02 -2.98 -9.98
N LEU A 58 3.65 -3.56 -8.83
CA LEU A 58 3.94 -4.96 -8.52
C LEU A 58 3.22 -5.92 -9.48
N ASP A 59 1.95 -5.68 -9.78
CA ASP A 59 1.16 -6.45 -10.76
C ASP A 59 1.79 -6.39 -12.17
N TYR A 60 2.21 -5.18 -12.57
CA TYR A 60 2.88 -4.94 -13.83
C TYR A 60 4.21 -5.68 -13.92
N VAL A 61 5.10 -5.51 -12.94
CA VAL A 61 6.42 -6.17 -12.95
C VAL A 61 6.30 -7.68 -12.88
N TYR A 62 5.35 -8.21 -12.10
CA TYR A 62 5.08 -9.64 -12.09
C TYR A 62 4.66 -10.14 -13.48
N THR A 63 3.77 -9.40 -14.17
CA THR A 63 3.35 -9.71 -15.54
C THR A 63 4.54 -9.69 -16.51
N LEU A 64 5.42 -8.69 -16.42
CA LEU A 64 6.63 -8.63 -17.25
C LEU A 64 7.55 -9.84 -17.01
N LYS A 65 7.81 -10.19 -15.75
CA LYS A 65 8.63 -11.35 -15.39
C LYS A 65 8.02 -12.67 -15.90
N LEU A 66 6.70 -12.84 -15.81
CA LEU A 66 6.01 -14.01 -16.36
C LEU A 66 6.18 -14.14 -17.88
N ASN A 67 6.26 -13.02 -18.59
CA ASN A 67 6.46 -12.98 -20.03
C ASN A 67 7.95 -12.97 -20.43
N ASN A 68 8.87 -13.14 -19.48
CA ASN A 68 10.33 -13.04 -19.68
C ASN A 68 10.75 -11.73 -20.35
N ILE A 69 10.06 -10.63 -20.03
CA ILE A 69 10.43 -9.29 -20.48
C ILE A 69 11.49 -8.75 -19.52
N ASP A 70 12.59 -8.24 -20.06
CA ASP A 70 13.64 -7.60 -19.29
C ASP A 70 13.12 -6.33 -18.63
N LEU A 71 13.48 -6.12 -17.37
CA LEU A 71 13.17 -4.90 -16.63
C LEU A 71 14.33 -3.93 -16.79
N GLU A 72 14.03 -2.69 -17.17
CA GLU A 72 15.03 -1.64 -17.33
C GLU A 72 15.08 -0.75 -16.08
N ASN A 73 13.94 -0.14 -15.72
CA ASN A 73 13.83 0.81 -14.62
C ASN A 73 12.70 0.46 -13.63
N GLU A 74 11.84 -0.49 -13.99
CA GLU A 74 10.61 -0.80 -13.26
C GLU A 74 10.89 -1.26 -11.82
N GLU A 75 11.97 -2.03 -11.60
CA GLU A 75 12.36 -2.46 -10.25
C GLU A 75 12.75 -1.26 -9.37
N ARG A 76 13.42 -0.25 -9.94
CA ARG A 76 13.76 0.99 -9.22
C ARG A 76 12.51 1.82 -8.95
N ASP A 77 11.64 1.98 -9.95
CA ASP A 77 10.42 2.78 -9.81
C ASP A 77 9.51 2.22 -8.69
N ILE A 78 9.43 0.89 -8.56
CA ILE A 78 8.75 0.24 -7.43
C ILE A 78 9.39 0.63 -6.09
N LEU A 79 10.72 0.62 -6.00
CA LEU A 79 11.42 0.96 -4.76
C LEU A 79 11.20 2.42 -4.37
N ASP A 80 11.16 3.33 -5.34
CA ASP A 80 10.90 4.75 -5.10
C ASP A 80 9.47 4.96 -4.57
N VAL A 81 8.46 4.34 -5.18
CA VAL A 81 7.07 4.39 -4.69
C VAL A 81 6.92 3.73 -3.32
N ALA A 82 7.57 2.58 -3.10
CA ALA A 82 7.58 1.91 -1.80
C ALA A 82 8.22 2.80 -0.72
N GLN A 83 9.30 3.50 -1.05
CA GLN A 83 9.95 4.44 -0.14
C GLN A 83 9.02 5.60 0.21
N GLU A 84 8.32 6.19 -0.78
CA GLU A 84 7.33 7.24 -0.53
C GLU A 84 6.21 6.77 0.39
N LEU A 85 5.67 5.58 0.15
CA LEU A 85 4.63 4.99 1.00
C LEU A 85 5.14 4.80 2.44
N ILE A 86 6.35 4.25 2.61
CA ILE A 86 6.96 4.06 3.94
C ILE A 86 7.13 5.39 4.66
N LEU A 87 7.58 6.44 3.97
CA LEU A 87 7.76 7.76 4.57
C LEU A 87 6.41 8.37 4.99
N ALA A 88 5.38 8.24 4.15
CA ALA A 88 4.03 8.71 4.45
C ALA A 88 3.44 8.00 5.68
N VAL A 89 3.55 6.67 5.75
CA VAL A 89 3.11 5.88 6.91
C VAL A 89 3.87 6.29 8.18
N LYS A 90 5.18 6.47 8.10
CA LYS A 90 5.99 6.91 9.25
C LYS A 90 5.58 8.29 9.74
N TYR A 91 5.33 9.22 8.84
CA TYR A 91 4.91 10.57 9.20
C TYR A 91 3.54 10.56 9.91
N LEU A 92 2.55 9.88 9.33
CA LEU A 92 1.19 9.83 9.87
C LEU A 92 1.13 9.07 11.21
N SER A 93 1.81 7.93 11.32
CA SER A 93 1.87 7.16 12.58
C SER A 93 2.57 7.90 13.73
N GLN A 94 3.41 8.89 13.44
CA GLN A 94 4.04 9.76 14.43
C GLN A 94 3.19 10.99 14.76
N ARG A 95 2.43 11.52 13.78
CA ARG A 95 1.52 12.66 13.97
C ARG A 95 0.54 12.40 15.11
N ASP A 96 -0.07 11.21 15.11
CA ASP A 96 -1.11 10.89 16.09
C ASP A 96 -0.53 10.66 17.50
N LYS A 97 0.68 10.09 17.60
CA LYS A 97 1.42 9.97 18.88
C LYS A 97 1.80 11.33 19.47
N CYS A 98 2.06 12.33 18.63
CA CYS A 98 2.31 13.68 19.11
C CYS A 98 1.04 14.33 19.67
N LEU A 99 -0.13 14.12 19.04
CA LEU A 99 -1.41 14.68 19.50
C LEU A 99 -1.89 14.08 20.82
N GLU A 100 -1.64 12.80 21.08
CA GLU A 100 -1.93 12.16 22.38
C GLU A 100 -1.08 12.73 23.52
N LYS A 101 0.13 13.24 23.24
CA LYS A 101 1.03 13.82 24.25
C LYS A 101 0.57 15.18 24.79
N TRP A 102 -0.41 15.82 24.14
CA TRP A 102 -0.96 17.13 24.52
C TRP A 102 -2.42 17.07 25.00
N ARG A 103 -2.97 15.87 25.25
CA ARG A 103 -4.25 15.66 25.94
C ARG A 103 -4.01 15.25 27.38
#